data_AF-A0A498G3J1-F1
#
_entry.id   AF-A0A498G3J1-F1
#
_cell.length_a   1.000
_cell.length_b   1.000
_cell.length_c   1.000
_cell.angle_alpha   90.00
_cell.angle_beta   90.00
_cell.angle_gamma   90.00
#
_symmetry.space_group_name_H-M   'P 1'
#
loop_
_entity.id
_entity.type
_entity.pdbx_description
1 polymer ?
#
loop_
_entity_poly.entity_id
_entity_poly.type
_entity_poly.pdbx_seq_one_letter_code
_entity_poly.pdbx_strand_id
1 'polypeptide(L)'
;MTAFQPSRRQFLGTVAASTLVGTAGCLSALDRSSDDQKRTLRLTLSRDGGSLREAFVTDLSETRSDHDDAAFRTVLDGGSYTTQYRRPFVSTPENPVYTERDGTYYRLDSVVVDEVETTHPVLRLSEASGETETQSETDTDSTVTASELPDGDATAVRVAQMGARARGNVGGAPWGLLQRGGYVYRDDDQRRASALLGSDAPTHVRYRDRRYRIDVSHEQFYEPVYRATVEPVAESPEEMEAILRARFVDARFARDDLSAAARDVLETARQGEYGESHPYSDAYRDVLRAMHKRAYLDGNISKDAGVDNSGRQILRYDDVYYDYRLRFADDGA
;
A
#
# COMPACT_ATOMS: atom_id res chain seq x y z
N MET A 1 15.06 -45.64 31.29
CA MET A 1 15.12 -46.87 30.47
C MET A 1 14.22 -46.61 29.27
N THR A 2 14.78 -46.15 28.14
CA THR A 2 15.28 -46.98 27.01
C THR A 2 14.15 -47.82 26.41
N ALA A 3 13.94 -47.91 25.10
CA ALA A 3 14.55 -47.33 23.92
C ALA A 3 13.79 -47.95 22.72
N PHE A 4 13.73 -47.23 21.60
CA PHE A 4 13.94 -47.73 20.24
C PHE A 4 12.99 -48.84 19.68
N GLN A 5 12.13 -48.47 18.72
CA GLN A 5 12.30 -48.67 17.24
C GLN A 5 11.57 -49.96 16.75
N PRO A 6 11.44 -50.26 15.43
CA PRO A 6 11.21 -49.45 14.23
C PRO A 6 10.24 -50.11 13.19
N SER A 7 10.12 -49.50 11.99
CA SER A 7 10.20 -50.14 10.65
C SER A 7 8.94 -50.61 9.89
N ARG A 8 8.64 -49.83 8.83
CA ARG A 8 8.47 -50.17 7.38
C ARG A 8 7.92 -51.55 6.96
N ARG A 9 6.86 -51.50 6.12
CA ARG A 9 6.71 -52.13 4.77
C ARG A 9 5.35 -51.68 4.18
N GLN A 10 5.30 -50.84 3.15
CA GLN A 10 5.08 -51.20 1.73
C GLN A 10 4.12 -52.39 1.54
N PHE A 11 2.96 -52.16 0.91
CA PHE A 11 2.65 -52.68 -0.43
C PHE A 11 1.36 -52.03 -1.00
N LEU A 12 1.48 -51.56 -2.23
CA LEU A 12 0.38 -51.18 -3.13
C LEU A 12 -0.46 -52.42 -3.44
N GLY A 13 -1.78 -52.27 -3.44
CA GLY A 13 -2.73 -53.30 -3.80
C GLY A 13 -3.95 -52.69 -4.46
N THR A 14 -3.75 -52.13 -5.65
CA THR A 14 -4.81 -51.70 -6.56
C THR A 14 -5.63 -52.93 -6.98
N VAL A 15 -6.91 -52.99 -6.60
CA VAL A 15 -7.89 -53.88 -7.25
C VAL A 15 -9.05 -53.02 -7.70
N ALA A 16 -9.08 -52.75 -8.99
CA ALA A 16 -10.26 -52.28 -9.69
C ALA A 16 -11.12 -53.49 -10.05
N ALA A 17 -12.39 -53.48 -9.67
CA ALA A 17 -13.44 -54.24 -10.33
C ALA A 17 -14.75 -53.47 -10.20
N SER A 18 -15.05 -52.75 -11.28
CA SER A 18 -16.28 -52.03 -11.55
C SER A 18 -17.48 -52.98 -11.61
N THR A 19 -18.52 -52.69 -10.82
CA THR A 19 -19.89 -53.16 -11.08
C THR A 19 -20.82 -51.96 -11.16
N LEU A 20 -21.58 -51.95 -12.26
CA LEU A 20 -22.57 -50.95 -12.62
C LEU A 20 -23.95 -51.31 -12.04
N VAL A 21 -24.69 -50.23 -11.72
CA VAL A 21 -26.15 -50.08 -11.59
C VAL A 21 -26.81 -50.57 -10.30
N GLY A 22 -27.25 -49.58 -9.51
CA GLY A 22 -28.41 -49.65 -8.64
C GLY A 22 -29.12 -48.30 -8.65
N THR A 23 -30.22 -48.19 -9.39
CA THR A 23 -31.11 -47.01 -9.43
C THR A 23 -31.98 -46.96 -8.17
N ALA A 24 -31.73 -46.01 -7.26
CA ALA A 24 -32.73 -45.44 -6.34
C ALA A 24 -32.08 -44.36 -5.45
N GLY A 25 -32.64 -43.14 -5.48
CA GLY A 25 -32.38 -42.06 -4.51
C GLY A 25 -30.97 -41.44 -4.60
N CYS A 26 -30.76 -40.13 -4.53
CA CYS A 26 -31.56 -39.06 -3.99
C CYS A 26 -31.37 -37.81 -4.86
N LEU A 27 -32.49 -37.24 -5.28
CA LEU A 27 -32.65 -35.81 -5.48
C LEU A 27 -32.27 -35.09 -4.18
N SER A 28 -30.99 -34.83 -3.91
CA SER A 28 -30.51 -34.04 -2.77
C SER A 28 -29.02 -33.67 -2.93
N ALA A 29 -28.66 -32.94 -3.98
CA ALA A 29 -27.35 -32.27 -4.05
C ALA A 29 -27.37 -30.99 -4.91
N LEU A 30 -28.55 -30.43 -5.16
CA LEU A 30 -28.73 -29.05 -5.62
C LEU A 30 -29.25 -28.15 -4.50
N ASP A 31 -29.02 -28.55 -3.25
CA ASP A 31 -28.95 -27.60 -2.16
C ASP A 31 -27.46 -27.33 -1.91
N ARG A 32 -26.84 -26.60 -2.84
CA ARG A 32 -25.83 -25.65 -2.37
C ARG A 32 -26.66 -24.67 -1.57
N SER A 33 -26.82 -24.99 -0.28
CA SER A 33 -27.21 -24.03 0.73
C SER A 33 -26.43 -22.78 0.38
N SER A 34 -27.16 -21.80 -0.13
CA SER A 34 -26.78 -20.43 0.05
C SER A 34 -26.76 -20.28 1.57
N ASP A 35 -25.64 -20.69 2.19
CA ASP A 35 -25.18 -20.02 3.37
C ASP A 35 -24.92 -18.58 2.89
N ASP A 36 -26.01 -17.84 2.76
CA ASP A 36 -26.12 -16.47 3.21
C ASP A 36 -25.65 -16.54 4.67
N GLN A 37 -24.33 -16.68 4.85
CA GLN A 37 -23.67 -16.17 6.03
C GLN A 37 -24.24 -14.77 6.14
N LYS A 38 -25.05 -14.55 7.18
CA LYS A 38 -25.72 -13.29 7.45
C LYS A 38 -24.63 -12.26 7.67
N ARG A 39 -24.16 -11.69 6.57
CA ARG A 39 -23.08 -10.72 6.56
C ARG A 39 -23.72 -9.42 6.99
N THR A 40 -23.27 -8.95 8.14
CA THR A 40 -23.72 -7.69 8.69
C THR A 40 -22.90 -6.58 8.04
N LEU A 41 -23.59 -5.67 7.34
CA LEU A 41 -22.99 -4.46 6.79
C LEU A 41 -22.86 -3.44 7.92
N ARG A 42 -21.63 -3.11 8.28
CA ARG A 42 -21.31 -2.22 9.38
C ARG A 42 -20.90 -0.84 8.87
N LEU A 43 -21.43 0.19 9.52
CA LEU A 43 -21.13 1.59 9.35
C LEU A 43 -20.49 2.13 10.63
N THR A 44 -19.34 2.76 10.47
CA THR A 44 -18.69 3.55 11.53
C THR A 44 -18.52 4.97 11.04
N LEU A 45 -18.76 5.94 11.94
CA LEU A 45 -18.52 7.36 11.71
C LEU A 45 -17.53 7.89 12.74
N SER A 46 -16.44 8.45 12.27
CA SER A 46 -15.44 9.13 13.10
C SER A 46 -15.44 10.60 12.73
N ARG A 47 -15.66 11.47 13.72
CA ARG A 47 -15.63 12.91 13.48
C ARG A 47 -14.20 13.31 13.19
N ASP A 48 -13.98 13.93 12.03
CA ASP A 48 -12.75 14.65 11.78
C ASP A 48 -12.94 16.05 12.38
N GLY A 49 -12.15 16.38 13.40
CA GLY A 49 -12.39 17.55 14.26
C GLY A 49 -12.13 18.91 13.59
N GLY A 50 -11.54 18.90 12.39
CA GLY A 50 -11.05 20.08 11.68
C GLY A 50 -11.78 20.40 10.38
N SER A 51 -11.35 21.51 9.75
CA SER A 51 -11.72 21.83 8.37
C SER A 51 -11.06 20.86 7.37
N LEU A 52 -11.61 20.74 6.15
CA LEU A 52 -10.92 19.94 5.12
C LEU A 52 -9.54 20.51 4.81
N ARG A 53 -9.36 21.83 4.93
CA ARG A 53 -8.04 22.45 4.74
C ARG A 53 -7.01 21.94 5.74
N GLU A 54 -7.36 21.83 7.02
CA GLU A 54 -6.45 21.27 8.04
C GLU A 54 -6.05 19.82 7.74
N ALA A 55 -6.94 19.07 7.10
CA ALA A 55 -6.71 17.66 6.78
C ALA A 55 -5.94 17.44 5.46
N PHE A 56 -6.05 18.34 4.48
CA PHE A 56 -5.58 18.11 3.11
C PHE A 56 -4.60 19.16 2.57
N VAL A 57 -4.48 20.34 3.19
CA VAL A 57 -3.48 21.34 2.80
C VAL A 57 -2.22 21.09 3.63
N THR A 58 -1.13 20.80 2.94
CA THR A 58 0.17 20.52 3.53
C THR A 58 0.98 21.80 3.67
N ASP A 59 1.51 22.05 4.86
CA ASP A 59 2.57 23.04 5.06
C ASP A 59 3.91 22.43 4.63
N LEU A 60 4.42 22.86 3.47
CA LEU A 60 5.70 22.36 2.96
C LEU A 60 6.87 22.64 3.90
N SER A 61 6.81 23.70 4.72
CA SER A 61 7.85 24.01 5.70
C SER A 61 7.90 23.01 6.87
N GLU A 62 6.79 22.33 7.15
CA GLU A 62 6.71 21.24 8.12
C GLU A 62 7.06 19.88 7.49
N THR A 63 7.05 19.77 6.16
CA THR A 63 7.51 18.55 5.49
C THR A 63 9.02 18.42 5.58
N ARG A 64 9.50 17.22 5.87
CA ARG A 64 10.96 16.91 5.91
C ARG A 64 11.60 16.85 4.52
N SER A 65 11.01 17.46 3.50
CA SER A 65 11.52 17.39 2.13
C SER A 65 11.99 18.75 1.63
N ASP A 66 13.27 19.04 1.89
CA ASP A 66 13.96 20.24 1.38
C ASP A 66 13.83 20.37 -0.16
N HIS A 67 13.74 19.23 -0.86
CA HIS A 67 13.56 19.18 -2.30
C HIS A 67 12.17 19.63 -2.76
N ASP A 68 11.11 19.31 -2.03
CA ASP A 68 9.75 19.69 -2.42
C ASP A 68 9.53 21.19 -2.20
N ASP A 69 10.04 21.76 -1.10
CA ASP A 69 10.03 23.21 -0.88
C ASP A 69 10.90 23.95 -1.91
N ALA A 70 12.09 23.42 -2.25
CA ALA A 70 12.91 23.97 -3.33
C ALA A 70 12.22 23.93 -4.70
N ALA A 71 11.51 22.83 -5.02
CA ALA A 71 10.75 22.70 -6.25
C ALA A 71 9.60 23.70 -6.31
N PHE A 72 8.84 23.83 -5.21
CA PHE A 72 7.74 24.79 -5.10
C PHE A 72 8.22 26.22 -5.32
N ARG A 73 9.26 26.66 -4.59
CA ARG A 73 9.83 28.01 -4.73
C ARG A 73 10.34 28.29 -6.13
N THR A 74 11.09 27.35 -6.73
CA THR A 74 11.65 27.51 -8.08
C THR A 74 10.55 27.70 -9.13
N VAL A 75 9.48 26.92 -9.07
CA VAL A 75 8.37 27.02 -10.03
C VAL A 75 7.54 28.28 -9.78
N LEU A 76 7.32 28.66 -8.51
CA LEU A 76 6.62 29.88 -8.15
C LEU A 76 7.33 31.15 -8.67
N ASP A 77 8.66 31.16 -8.66
CA ASP A 77 9.50 32.23 -9.21
C ASP A 77 9.56 32.24 -10.75
N GLY A 78 8.79 31.37 -11.42
CA GLY A 78 8.75 31.24 -12.88
C GLY A 78 9.87 30.38 -13.49
N GLY A 79 10.66 29.71 -12.64
CA GLY A 79 11.67 28.75 -13.05
C GLY A 79 11.09 27.38 -13.41
N SER A 80 11.97 26.48 -13.87
CA SER A 80 11.63 25.07 -14.10
C SER A 80 12.47 24.21 -13.17
N TYR A 81 11.82 23.33 -12.41
CA TYR A 81 12.48 22.36 -11.54
C TYR A 81 12.28 20.95 -12.10
N THR A 82 13.39 20.26 -12.40
CA THR A 82 13.38 18.89 -12.90
C THR A 82 14.15 17.96 -11.98
N THR A 83 13.66 16.75 -11.82
CA THR A 83 14.28 15.70 -11.00
C THR A 83 14.24 14.36 -11.73
N GLN A 84 15.22 13.52 -11.46
CA GLN A 84 15.34 12.16 -11.98
C GLN A 84 15.05 11.18 -10.84
N TYR A 85 14.46 10.03 -11.15
CA TYR A 85 14.09 8.95 -10.22
C TYR A 85 13.08 9.29 -9.11
N ARG A 86 13.19 10.45 -8.46
CA ARG A 86 12.27 10.92 -7.43
C ARG A 86 11.19 11.77 -8.06
N ARG A 87 9.94 11.36 -7.91
CA ARG A 87 8.78 12.19 -8.26
C ARG A 87 8.63 13.31 -7.20
N PRO A 88 8.58 14.61 -7.59
CA PRO A 88 8.36 15.68 -6.63
C PRO A 88 6.91 15.64 -6.10
N PHE A 89 6.72 16.11 -4.86
CA PHE A 89 5.43 16.22 -4.15
C PHE A 89 4.66 14.91 -3.89
N VAL A 90 5.01 13.80 -4.54
CA VAL A 90 4.32 12.49 -4.40
C VAL A 90 2.80 12.56 -4.66
N SER A 91 2.37 13.60 -5.40
CA SER A 91 0.96 13.82 -5.76
C SER A 91 0.46 12.69 -6.67
N THR A 92 -0.73 12.14 -6.42
CA THR A 92 -1.38 11.20 -7.34
C THR A 92 -2.78 11.69 -7.67
N PRO A 93 -3.42 11.19 -8.75
CA PRO A 93 -4.81 11.53 -9.02
C PRO A 93 -5.73 11.27 -7.82
N GLU A 94 -5.50 10.20 -7.09
CA GLU A 94 -6.28 9.82 -5.90
C GLU A 94 -5.91 10.65 -4.68
N ASN A 95 -4.64 11.06 -4.56
CA ASN A 95 -4.10 11.82 -3.44
C ASN A 95 -3.37 13.08 -3.96
N PRO A 96 -4.12 14.11 -4.42
CA PRO A 96 -3.52 15.36 -4.84
C PRO A 96 -2.95 16.11 -3.64
N VAL A 97 -1.82 16.78 -3.85
CA VAL A 97 -1.17 17.59 -2.81
C VAL A 97 -1.50 19.06 -3.01
N TYR A 98 -1.92 19.72 -1.93
CA TYR A 98 -2.16 21.15 -1.89
C TYR A 98 -1.25 21.81 -0.87
N THR A 99 -0.85 23.05 -1.13
CA THR A 99 -0.14 23.89 -0.16
C THR A 99 -0.67 25.31 -0.18
N GLU A 100 -0.37 26.08 0.86
CA GLU A 100 -0.75 27.49 0.97
C GLU A 100 0.51 28.35 1.04
N ARG A 101 0.47 29.48 0.35
CA ARG A 101 1.53 30.48 0.40
C ARG A 101 0.94 31.86 0.20
N ASP A 102 1.19 32.75 1.17
CA ASP A 102 0.81 34.15 1.13
C ASP A 102 -0.70 34.37 0.84
N GLY A 103 -1.54 33.50 1.41
CA GLY A 103 -3.00 33.50 1.26
C GLY A 103 -3.52 32.77 0.01
N THR A 104 -2.65 32.36 -0.91
CA THR A 104 -3.02 31.64 -2.13
C THR A 104 -2.77 30.15 -1.96
N TYR A 105 -3.72 29.33 -2.41
CA TYR A 105 -3.61 27.88 -2.40
C TYR A 105 -3.16 27.37 -3.76
N TYR A 106 -2.23 26.42 -3.74
CA TYR A 106 -1.64 25.83 -4.92
C TYR A 106 -1.84 24.31 -4.92
N ARG A 107 -2.17 23.76 -6.08
CA ARG A 107 -2.08 22.33 -6.35
C ARG A 107 -0.67 22.01 -6.85
N LEU A 108 -0.04 21.03 -6.20
CA LEU A 108 1.28 20.55 -6.53
C LEU A 108 1.19 19.23 -7.29
N ASP A 109 1.91 19.14 -8.40
CA ASP A 109 2.00 17.91 -9.19
C ASP A 109 3.34 17.86 -9.95
N SER A 110 3.50 16.85 -10.77
CA SER A 110 4.66 16.64 -11.61
C SER A 110 4.25 15.95 -12.90
N VAL A 111 4.88 16.34 -14.01
CA VAL A 111 4.70 15.68 -15.31
C VAL A 111 6.02 15.09 -15.79
N VAL A 112 5.96 13.92 -16.44
CA VAL A 112 7.13 13.36 -17.13
C VAL A 112 7.33 14.15 -18.42
N VAL A 113 8.52 14.74 -18.59
CA VAL A 113 8.85 15.58 -19.75
C VAL A 113 9.92 14.98 -20.64
N ASP A 114 10.69 14.03 -20.13
CA ASP A 114 11.79 13.39 -20.85
C ASP A 114 12.13 12.03 -20.23
N GLU A 115 13.05 11.31 -20.87
CA GLU A 115 13.65 10.05 -20.39
C GLU A 115 15.17 10.18 -20.44
N VAL A 116 15.85 9.73 -19.38
CA VAL A 116 17.31 9.69 -19.33
C VAL A 116 17.81 8.26 -19.25
N GLU A 117 18.82 7.96 -20.06
CA GLU A 117 19.57 6.71 -19.96
C GLU A 117 20.68 6.87 -18.92
N THR A 118 20.68 6.02 -17.89
CA THR A 118 21.64 6.06 -16.79
C THR A 118 22.09 4.66 -16.38
N THR A 119 23.30 4.53 -15.84
CA THR A 119 23.82 3.25 -15.35
C THR A 119 23.97 3.30 -13.85
N HIS A 120 23.26 2.42 -13.14
CA HIS A 120 23.29 2.34 -11.68
C HIS A 120 23.86 1.01 -11.18
N PRO A 121 24.62 1.01 -10.08
CA PRO A 121 24.97 -0.21 -9.36
C PRO A 121 23.72 -0.86 -8.74
N VAL A 122 23.60 -2.17 -8.91
CA VAL A 122 22.50 -2.99 -8.37
C VAL A 122 23.08 -4.02 -7.40
N LEU A 123 22.77 -3.87 -6.11
CA LEU A 123 23.16 -4.80 -5.06
C LEU A 123 22.17 -5.96 -4.97
N ARG A 124 22.67 -7.17 -5.19
CA ARG A 124 21.97 -8.43 -4.94
C ARG A 124 22.68 -9.22 -3.88
N LEU A 125 21.89 -9.94 -3.10
CA LEU A 125 22.39 -10.90 -2.12
C LEU A 125 21.97 -12.32 -2.52
N SER A 126 22.86 -13.27 -2.26
CA SER A 126 22.59 -14.71 -2.29
C SER A 126 23.07 -15.34 -0.98
N GLU A 127 22.29 -16.25 -0.41
CA GLU A 127 22.67 -16.91 0.84
C GLU A 127 23.88 -17.81 0.56
N ALA A 128 24.98 -17.63 1.31
CA ALA A 128 26.14 -18.48 1.19
C ALA A 128 25.85 -19.79 1.93
N SER A 129 25.80 -20.91 1.21
CA SER A 129 25.68 -22.24 1.81
C SER A 129 26.89 -22.50 2.72
N GLY A 130 26.66 -22.89 3.97
CA GLY A 130 27.73 -23.18 4.91
C GLY A 130 28.73 -24.22 4.38
N GLU A 131 30.01 -23.85 4.38
CA GLU A 131 31.17 -24.76 4.45
C GLU A 131 31.34 -25.85 3.36
N THR A 132 31.01 -25.60 2.08
CA THR A 132 31.43 -26.54 1.00
C THR A 132 31.88 -25.89 -0.31
N GLU A 133 32.37 -24.65 -0.25
CA GLU A 133 33.29 -24.18 -1.29
C GLU A 133 34.70 -24.38 -0.75
N THR A 134 35.48 -25.22 -1.45
CA THR A 134 36.89 -25.48 -1.17
C THR A 134 37.58 -24.13 -0.97
N GLN A 135 37.98 -23.86 0.28
CA GLN A 135 38.76 -22.69 0.65
C GLN A 135 40.01 -22.69 -0.23
N SER A 136 39.98 -21.91 -1.31
CA SER A 136 41.20 -21.55 -2.01
C SER A 136 41.91 -20.58 -1.09
N GLU A 137 43.14 -20.91 -0.68
CA GLU A 137 43.98 -20.16 0.27
C GLU A 137 44.35 -18.74 -0.20
N THR A 138 43.63 -18.19 -1.18
CA THR A 138 43.80 -16.85 -1.75
C THR A 138 42.55 -15.98 -1.58
N ASP A 139 41.40 -16.54 -1.18
CA ASP A 139 40.20 -15.75 -0.89
C ASP A 139 40.28 -15.25 0.55
N THR A 140 40.77 -14.03 0.70
CA THR A 140 40.71 -13.32 1.99
C THR A 140 39.24 -12.95 2.18
N ASP A 141 38.50 -13.84 2.83
CA ASP A 141 37.04 -13.79 2.93
C ASP A 141 36.56 -12.58 3.75
N SER A 142 36.54 -11.40 3.11
CA SER A 142 36.17 -10.12 3.70
C SER A 142 34.67 -10.08 3.96
N THR A 143 34.28 -10.62 5.12
CA THR A 143 32.91 -10.55 5.63
C THR A 143 32.77 -9.37 6.59
N VAL A 144 31.82 -8.48 6.31
CA VAL A 144 31.46 -7.37 7.20
C VAL A 144 30.09 -7.60 7.84
N THR A 145 29.84 -7.07 9.03
CA THR A 145 28.49 -7.08 9.61
C THR A 145 27.71 -5.88 9.09
N ALA A 146 26.44 -6.06 8.72
CA ALA A 146 25.63 -4.97 8.16
C ALA A 146 25.50 -3.73 9.08
N SER A 147 25.67 -3.90 10.40
CA SER A 147 25.65 -2.80 11.37
C SER A 147 26.95 -1.98 11.41
N GLU A 148 28.02 -2.47 10.78
CA GLU A 148 29.31 -1.77 10.66
C GLU A 148 29.41 -0.96 9.36
N LEU A 149 28.43 -1.15 8.46
CA LEU A 149 28.32 -0.41 7.21
C LEU A 149 27.72 0.99 7.44
N PRO A 150 28.02 1.96 6.56
CA PRO A 150 27.28 3.22 6.50
C PRO A 150 25.77 2.98 6.43
N ASP A 151 24.97 3.88 7.02
CA ASP A 151 23.50 3.71 7.11
C ASP A 151 22.83 3.45 5.76
N GLY A 152 23.34 4.07 4.69
CA GLY A 152 22.89 3.85 3.32
C GLY A 152 23.09 2.41 2.85
N ASP A 153 24.26 1.83 3.13
CA ASP A 153 24.60 0.45 2.77
C ASP A 153 23.89 -0.56 3.66
N ALA A 154 23.77 -0.28 4.97
CA ALA A 154 22.99 -1.10 5.89
C ALA A 154 21.52 -1.19 5.44
N THR A 155 20.96 -0.08 4.94
CA THR A 155 19.62 -0.03 4.34
C THR A 155 19.56 -0.81 3.03
N ALA A 156 20.55 -0.66 2.16
CA ALA A 156 20.64 -1.40 0.90
C ALA A 156 20.69 -2.92 1.15
N VAL A 157 21.51 -3.38 2.09
CA VAL A 157 21.62 -4.80 2.50
C VAL A 157 20.28 -5.30 3.02
N ARG A 158 19.61 -4.54 3.89
CA ARG A 158 18.29 -4.91 4.41
C ARG A 158 17.26 -5.10 3.29
N VAL A 159 17.21 -4.19 2.31
CA VAL A 159 16.27 -4.29 1.17
C VAL A 159 16.65 -5.46 0.25
N ALA A 160 17.92 -5.55 -0.15
CA ALA A 160 18.42 -6.62 -1.03
C ALA A 160 18.21 -8.02 -0.40
N GLN A 161 18.29 -8.11 0.93
CA GLN A 161 18.05 -9.35 1.68
C GLN A 161 16.59 -9.80 1.61
N MET A 162 15.63 -8.87 1.60
CA MET A 162 14.23 -9.21 1.37
C MET A 162 14.03 -9.77 -0.05
N GLY A 163 14.73 -9.20 -1.04
CA GLY A 163 14.75 -9.72 -2.40
C GLY A 163 15.35 -11.13 -2.50
N ALA A 164 16.46 -11.38 -1.80
CA ALA A 164 17.09 -12.69 -1.74
C ALA A 164 16.16 -13.76 -1.15
N ARG A 165 15.42 -13.43 -0.08
CA ARG A 165 14.43 -14.35 0.53
C ARG A 165 13.24 -14.64 -0.39
N ALA A 166 12.76 -13.65 -1.13
CA ALA A 166 11.62 -13.79 -2.03
C ALA A 166 11.90 -14.71 -3.23
N ARG A 167 13.17 -14.85 -3.65
CA ARG A 167 13.55 -15.77 -4.75
C ARG A 167 13.32 -17.26 -4.42
N GLY A 168 13.15 -17.63 -3.15
CA GLY A 168 12.90 -19.01 -2.71
C GLY A 168 11.60 -19.23 -1.92
N ASN A 169 10.80 -18.18 -1.67
CA ASN A 169 9.57 -18.25 -0.88
C ASN A 169 8.48 -17.36 -1.48
N VAL A 170 7.23 -17.80 -1.43
CA VAL A 170 6.02 -17.07 -1.91
C VAL A 170 5.67 -15.83 -1.04
N GLY A 171 6.54 -15.45 -0.09
CA GLY A 171 6.36 -14.29 0.79
C GLY A 171 6.85 -13.00 0.13
N GLY A 172 6.00 -11.98 0.11
CA GLY A 172 6.20 -10.72 -0.62
C GLY A 172 7.53 -10.03 -0.35
N ALA A 173 8.16 -9.55 -1.42
CA ALA A 173 9.28 -8.61 -1.37
C ALA A 173 8.75 -7.18 -1.47
N PRO A 174 9.47 -6.15 -0.99
CA PRO A 174 9.14 -4.77 -1.26
C PRO A 174 9.44 -4.46 -2.73
N TRP A 175 8.58 -4.88 -3.66
CA TRP A 175 8.78 -4.73 -5.10
C TRP A 175 8.93 -3.26 -5.55
N GLY A 176 8.42 -2.31 -4.76
CA GLY A 176 8.66 -0.88 -4.97
C GLY A 176 10.08 -0.42 -4.63
N LEU A 177 10.83 -1.17 -3.83
CA LEU A 177 12.22 -0.87 -3.43
C LEU A 177 13.24 -1.79 -4.13
N LEU A 178 12.78 -2.90 -4.69
CA LEU A 178 13.59 -3.87 -5.40
C LEU A 178 13.35 -3.75 -6.89
N GLN A 179 14.42 -3.53 -7.65
CA GLN A 179 14.36 -3.57 -9.10
C GLN A 179 15.40 -4.53 -9.63
N ARG A 180 14.99 -5.32 -10.63
CA ARG A 180 15.81 -6.39 -11.23
C ARG A 180 16.38 -7.37 -10.19
N GLY A 181 15.68 -7.55 -9.07
CA GLY A 181 16.06 -8.50 -8.01
C GLY A 181 17.09 -8.00 -7.00
N GLY A 182 17.39 -6.69 -6.97
CA GLY A 182 18.33 -6.06 -6.05
C GLY A 182 17.95 -4.62 -5.65
N TYR A 183 18.76 -4.03 -4.78
CA TYR A 183 18.68 -2.60 -4.42
C TYR A 183 19.49 -1.77 -5.42
N VAL A 184 18.90 -0.71 -5.97
CA VAL A 184 19.56 0.14 -6.97
C VAL A 184 20.08 1.41 -6.30
N TYR A 185 21.38 1.67 -6.39
CA TYR A 185 21.99 2.90 -5.86
C TYR A 185 21.81 4.06 -6.84
N ARG A 186 20.77 4.85 -6.62
CA ARG A 186 20.46 6.00 -7.47
C ARG A 186 20.93 7.33 -6.93
N ASP A 187 20.96 7.44 -5.60
CA ASP A 187 21.47 8.62 -4.94
C ASP A 187 23.00 8.69 -5.09
N ASP A 188 23.48 9.81 -5.63
CA ASP A 188 24.90 10.04 -5.91
C ASP A 188 25.75 10.11 -4.64
N ASP A 189 25.22 10.72 -3.57
CA ASP A 189 25.93 10.84 -2.30
C ASP A 189 26.01 9.49 -1.60
N GLN A 190 24.94 8.70 -1.65
CA GLN A 190 24.93 7.31 -1.20
C GLN A 190 25.96 6.48 -1.98
N ARG A 191 26.05 6.63 -3.31
CA ARG A 191 27.06 5.93 -4.12
C ARG A 191 28.47 6.29 -3.70
N ARG A 192 28.76 7.58 -3.48
CA ARG A 192 30.10 8.05 -3.08
C ARG A 192 30.48 7.63 -1.66
N ALA A 193 29.50 7.54 -0.76
CA ALA A 193 29.70 7.13 0.63
C ALA A 193 29.70 5.61 0.84
N SER A 194 29.34 4.82 -0.18
CA SER A 194 29.17 3.37 -0.06
C SER A 194 30.51 2.64 0.11
N ALA A 195 30.60 1.84 1.16
CA ALA A 195 31.68 0.88 1.37
C ALA A 195 31.49 -0.39 0.54
N LEU A 196 30.29 -0.64 0.02
CA LEU A 196 29.97 -1.82 -0.80
C LEU A 196 30.28 -1.65 -2.30
N LEU A 197 30.55 -0.43 -2.77
CA LEU A 197 30.81 -0.12 -4.17
C LEU A 197 32.29 0.18 -4.48
N GLY A 198 33.13 0.29 -3.45
CA GLY A 198 34.56 0.60 -3.59
C GLY A 198 35.40 -0.58 -4.10
N SER A 199 36.66 -0.31 -4.48
CA SER A 199 37.61 -1.35 -4.90
C SER A 199 37.94 -2.36 -3.80
N ASP A 200 37.84 -1.93 -2.55
CA ASP A 200 38.07 -2.76 -1.35
C ASP A 200 36.76 -3.29 -0.76
N ALA A 201 35.70 -3.38 -1.57
CA ALA A 201 34.39 -3.82 -1.11
C ALA A 201 34.45 -5.25 -0.53
N PRO A 202 33.74 -5.50 0.58
CA PRO A 202 33.64 -6.83 1.16
C PRO A 202 32.93 -7.79 0.19
N THR A 203 33.38 -9.05 0.13
CA THR A 203 32.74 -10.08 -0.70
C THR A 203 31.46 -10.64 -0.05
N HIS A 204 31.35 -10.50 1.26
CA HIS A 204 30.23 -11.03 2.03
C HIS A 204 29.72 -10.06 3.10
N VAL A 205 28.43 -10.17 3.40
CA VAL A 205 27.80 -9.45 4.51
C VAL A 205 27.07 -10.40 5.44
N ARG A 206 27.24 -10.20 6.74
CA ARG A 206 26.44 -10.87 7.78
C ARG A 206 25.24 -10.01 8.16
N TYR A 207 24.04 -10.59 8.04
CA TYR A 207 22.78 -9.94 8.42
C TYR A 207 21.82 -10.96 9.02
N ARG A 208 21.28 -10.68 10.23
CA ARG A 208 20.35 -11.56 10.96
C ARG A 208 20.84 -13.03 11.03
N ASP A 209 22.08 -13.19 11.50
CA ASP A 209 22.77 -14.48 11.68
C ASP A 209 23.00 -15.32 10.43
N ARG A 210 22.80 -14.74 9.24
CA ARG A 210 23.11 -15.37 7.97
C ARG A 210 24.20 -14.62 7.25
N ARG A 211 25.01 -15.37 6.50
CA ARG A 211 26.03 -14.83 5.62
C ARG A 211 25.50 -14.80 4.19
N TYR A 212 25.62 -13.64 3.57
CA TYR A 212 25.20 -13.42 2.19
C TYR A 212 26.42 -13.04 1.35
N ARG A 213 26.52 -13.62 0.16
CA ARG A 213 27.46 -13.15 -0.87
C ARG A 213 26.90 -11.87 -1.49
N ILE A 214 27.79 -10.89 -1.65
CA ILE A 214 27.49 -9.62 -2.30
C ILE A 214 27.71 -9.79 -3.81
N ASP A 215 26.71 -9.42 -4.60
CA ASP A 215 26.81 -9.31 -6.06
C ASP A 215 26.40 -7.90 -6.46
N VAL A 216 27.31 -7.15 -7.08
CA VAL A 216 27.06 -5.80 -7.56
C VAL A 216 27.28 -5.78 -9.07
N SER A 217 26.21 -5.57 -9.82
CA SER A 217 26.27 -5.34 -11.26
C SER A 217 26.01 -3.87 -11.59
N HIS A 218 26.58 -3.39 -12.68
CA HIS A 218 26.24 -2.08 -13.25
C HIS A 218 25.26 -2.30 -14.39
N GLU A 219 24.08 -1.72 -14.26
CA GLU A 219 23.01 -1.96 -15.21
C GLU A 219 22.40 -0.67 -15.72
N GLN A 220 22.04 -0.68 -17.00
CA GLN A 220 21.42 0.44 -17.68
C GLN A 220 19.94 0.53 -17.33
N PHE A 221 19.47 1.73 -17.00
CA PHE A 221 18.09 2.11 -16.73
C PHE A 221 17.68 3.26 -17.65
N TYR A 222 16.38 3.29 -17.94
CA TYR A 222 15.72 4.39 -18.63
C TYR A 222 14.76 5.00 -17.61
N GLU A 223 15.09 6.20 -17.16
CA GLU A 223 14.42 6.82 -16.02
C GLU A 223 13.67 8.09 -16.44
N PRO A 224 12.45 8.30 -15.93
CA PRO A 224 11.67 9.47 -16.26
C PRO A 224 12.30 10.72 -15.65
N VAL A 225 12.33 11.79 -16.44
CA VAL A 225 12.60 13.15 -15.97
C VAL A 225 11.27 13.79 -15.62
N TYR A 226 11.06 14.04 -14.33
CA TYR A 226 9.87 14.73 -13.84
C TYR A 226 10.12 16.23 -13.80
N ARG A 227 9.18 17.01 -14.30
CA ARG A 227 9.10 18.46 -14.09
C ARG A 227 8.01 18.77 -13.08
N ALA A 228 8.35 19.51 -12.03
CA ALA A 228 7.40 20.00 -11.04
C ALA A 228 6.41 21.00 -11.66
N THR A 229 5.16 20.96 -11.21
CA THR A 229 4.11 21.90 -11.60
C THR A 229 3.40 22.44 -10.37
N VAL A 230 3.19 23.75 -10.35
CA VAL A 230 2.52 24.48 -9.29
C VAL A 230 1.42 25.31 -9.92
N GLU A 231 0.17 25.03 -9.56
CA GLU A 231 -1.01 25.68 -10.15
C GLU A 231 -1.81 26.38 -9.05
N PRO A 232 -2.04 27.70 -9.11
CA PRO A 232 -2.93 28.37 -8.18
C PRO A 232 -4.37 27.88 -8.38
N VAL A 233 -5.05 27.51 -7.29
CA VAL A 233 -6.41 26.95 -7.34
C VAL A 233 -7.43 27.73 -6.53
N ALA A 234 -7.02 28.48 -5.51
CA ALA A 234 -7.91 29.33 -4.72
C ALA A 234 -7.14 30.50 -4.11
N GLU A 235 -7.83 31.64 -3.94
CA GLU A 235 -7.28 32.86 -3.35
C GLU A 235 -7.88 33.15 -1.97
N SER A 236 -8.74 32.25 -1.47
CA SER A 236 -9.35 32.36 -0.14
C SER A 236 -9.53 30.98 0.53
N PRO A 237 -9.54 30.95 1.87
CA PRO A 237 -9.86 29.74 2.63
C PRO A 237 -11.21 29.12 2.26
N GLU A 238 -12.22 29.94 1.98
CA GLU A 238 -13.57 29.50 1.67
C GLU A 238 -13.65 28.81 0.29
N GLU A 239 -12.95 29.34 -0.71
CA GLU A 239 -12.83 28.74 -2.03
C GLU A 239 -12.09 27.40 -1.95
N MET A 240 -10.98 27.35 -1.21
CA MET A 240 -10.23 26.11 -1.04
C MET A 240 -11.08 25.03 -0.35
N GLU A 241 -11.84 25.41 0.68
CA GLU A 241 -12.78 24.51 1.36
C GLU A 241 -13.86 23.99 0.40
N ALA A 242 -14.34 24.80 -0.54
CA ALA A 242 -15.29 24.37 -1.56
C ALA A 242 -14.67 23.37 -2.56
N ILE A 243 -13.42 23.59 -2.99
CA ILE A 243 -12.67 22.69 -3.87
C ILE A 243 -12.46 21.34 -3.20
N LEU A 244 -11.95 21.33 -1.96
CA LEU A 244 -11.74 20.10 -1.20
C LEU A 244 -13.04 19.33 -1.00
N ARG A 245 -14.13 20.04 -0.70
CA ARG A 245 -15.45 19.44 -0.56
C ARG A 245 -15.93 18.82 -1.86
N ALA A 246 -15.71 19.47 -3.01
CA ALA A 246 -16.05 18.93 -4.32
C ALA A 246 -15.22 17.69 -4.68
N ARG A 247 -13.98 17.62 -4.21
CA ARG A 247 -13.05 16.54 -4.52
C ARG A 247 -13.22 15.30 -3.64
N PHE A 248 -13.33 15.48 -2.33
CA PHE A 248 -13.15 14.41 -1.35
C PHE A 248 -14.44 13.99 -0.62
N VAL A 249 -15.49 14.82 -0.65
CA VAL A 249 -16.73 14.49 0.07
C VAL A 249 -17.63 13.66 -0.82
N ASP A 250 -17.87 12.42 -0.40
CA ASP A 250 -18.66 11.43 -1.13
C ASP A 250 -20.16 11.76 -1.12
N ALA A 251 -20.67 12.28 0.00
CA ALA A 251 -22.08 12.55 0.21
C ALA A 251 -22.31 13.73 1.16
N ARG A 252 -23.42 14.44 0.92
CA ARG A 252 -23.81 15.63 1.68
C ARG A 252 -25.31 15.60 1.94
N PHE A 253 -25.70 15.65 3.20
CA PHE A 253 -27.10 15.67 3.60
C PHE A 253 -27.24 16.33 4.98
N ALA A 254 -28.37 16.95 5.22
CA ALA A 254 -28.74 17.51 6.51
C ALA A 254 -29.63 16.52 7.27
N ARG A 255 -29.81 16.78 8.57
CA ARG A 255 -30.76 16.06 9.42
C ARG A 255 -32.15 16.00 8.80
N ASP A 256 -32.60 17.09 8.20
CA ASP A 256 -33.94 17.21 7.60
C ASP A 256 -34.13 16.35 6.34
N ASP A 257 -33.04 15.88 5.73
CA ASP A 257 -33.09 14.92 4.61
C ASP A 257 -33.32 13.48 5.07
N LEU A 258 -33.28 13.23 6.39
CA LEU A 258 -33.37 11.89 6.98
C LEU A 258 -34.61 11.72 7.87
N SER A 259 -35.15 10.51 7.86
CA SER A 259 -36.18 10.09 8.82
C SER A 259 -35.63 10.07 10.25
N ALA A 260 -36.51 10.17 11.26
CA ALA A 260 -36.11 10.12 12.66
C ALA A 260 -35.29 8.85 12.98
N ALA A 261 -35.74 7.70 12.49
CA ALA A 261 -35.03 6.43 12.68
C ALA A 261 -33.66 6.40 11.97
N ALA A 262 -33.55 6.98 10.77
CA ALA A 262 -32.26 7.09 10.07
C ALA A 262 -31.25 8.00 10.81
N ARG A 263 -31.73 9.04 11.50
CA ARG A 263 -30.89 9.88 12.36
C ARG A 263 -30.35 9.09 13.55
N ASP A 264 -31.16 8.21 14.15
CA ASP A 264 -30.73 7.33 15.24
C ASP A 264 -29.66 6.31 14.80
N VAL A 265 -29.76 5.82 13.56
CA VAL A 265 -28.71 4.99 12.94
C VAL A 265 -27.37 5.71 12.87
N LEU A 266 -27.35 6.95 12.38
CA LEU A 266 -26.11 7.74 12.29
C LEU A 266 -25.54 8.06 13.67
N GLU A 267 -26.39 8.39 14.64
CA GLU A 267 -25.95 8.65 16.00
C GLU A 267 -25.31 7.41 16.64
N THR A 268 -25.91 6.23 16.42
CA THR A 268 -25.32 4.95 16.85
C THR A 268 -23.97 4.69 16.18
N ALA A 269 -23.87 4.91 14.86
CA ALA A 269 -22.63 4.75 14.11
C ALA A 269 -21.52 5.72 14.57
N ARG A 270 -21.88 6.92 15.06
CA ARG A 270 -20.94 7.89 15.65
C ARG A 270 -20.44 7.49 17.04
N GLN A 271 -21.22 6.72 17.78
CA GLN A 271 -20.85 6.22 19.10
C GLN A 271 -20.01 4.92 19.02
N GLY A 272 -19.92 4.30 17.84
CA GLY A 272 -18.97 3.23 17.57
C GLY A 272 -19.22 2.53 16.23
N GLU A 273 -20.32 1.79 16.15
CA GLU A 273 -20.66 1.01 14.96
C GLU A 273 -22.16 0.75 14.94
N TYR A 274 -22.77 0.90 13.76
CA TYR A 274 -24.11 0.42 13.49
C TYR A 274 -24.03 -0.66 12.40
N GLY A 275 -24.77 -1.74 12.53
CA GLY A 275 -24.78 -2.77 11.50
C GLY A 275 -26.07 -3.56 11.45
N GLU A 276 -26.48 -3.91 10.23
CA GLU A 276 -27.62 -4.78 9.97
C GLU A 276 -27.24 -5.87 8.96
N SER A 277 -27.91 -7.01 9.08
CA SER A 277 -27.92 -8.05 8.05
C SER A 277 -29.06 -7.80 7.07
N HIS A 278 -28.90 -8.24 5.82
CA HIS A 278 -29.98 -8.15 4.84
C HIS A 278 -31.19 -9.06 5.23
N PRO A 279 -32.45 -8.62 5.03
CA PRO A 279 -32.87 -7.33 4.48
C PRO A 279 -32.69 -6.18 5.49
N TYR A 280 -32.13 -5.08 5.01
CA TYR A 280 -31.94 -3.87 5.82
C TYR A 280 -33.26 -3.19 6.15
N SER A 281 -33.33 -2.57 7.33
CA SER A 281 -34.44 -1.72 7.74
C SER A 281 -34.58 -0.51 6.84
N ASP A 282 -35.78 0.06 6.74
CA ASP A 282 -36.00 1.28 5.96
C ASP A 282 -35.09 2.42 6.42
N ALA A 283 -34.83 2.51 7.72
CA ALA A 283 -33.93 3.49 8.32
C ALA A 283 -32.49 3.35 7.78
N TYR A 284 -31.94 2.14 7.76
CA TYR A 284 -30.58 1.93 7.27
C TYR A 284 -30.51 2.10 5.75
N ARG A 285 -31.56 1.69 5.02
CA ARG A 285 -31.66 1.92 3.57
C ARG A 285 -31.71 3.41 3.23
N ASP A 286 -32.39 4.21 4.03
CA ASP A 286 -32.45 5.67 3.87
C ASP A 286 -31.06 6.29 4.05
N VAL A 287 -30.31 5.88 5.07
CA VAL A 287 -28.91 6.29 5.28
C VAL A 287 -28.03 5.93 4.08
N LEU A 288 -28.08 4.67 3.63
CA LEU A 288 -27.28 4.21 2.50
C LEU A 288 -27.63 4.96 1.20
N ARG A 289 -28.90 5.35 1.00
CA ARG A 289 -29.31 6.20 -0.13
C ARG A 289 -28.74 7.60 -0.02
N ALA A 290 -28.82 8.23 1.16
CA ALA A 290 -28.26 9.55 1.42
C ALA A 290 -26.73 9.58 1.22
N MET A 291 -26.04 8.48 1.54
CA MET A 291 -24.60 8.31 1.31
C MET A 291 -24.24 7.92 -0.14
N HIS A 292 -25.21 7.85 -1.05
CA HIS A 292 -25.05 7.37 -2.44
C HIS A 292 -24.49 5.94 -2.57
N LYS A 293 -24.78 5.07 -1.59
CA LYS A 293 -24.30 3.67 -1.51
C LYS A 293 -25.33 2.67 -2.03
N ARG A 294 -25.94 2.99 -3.18
CA ARG A 294 -26.99 2.16 -3.82
C ARG A 294 -26.54 0.74 -4.12
N ALA A 295 -25.26 0.54 -4.44
CA ALA A 295 -24.69 -0.79 -4.66
C ALA A 295 -25.00 -1.77 -3.51
N TYR A 296 -25.03 -1.28 -2.26
CA TYR A 296 -25.32 -2.12 -1.09
C TYR A 296 -26.81 -2.48 -0.97
N LEU A 297 -27.70 -1.71 -1.59
CA LEU A 297 -29.15 -1.92 -1.57
C LEU A 297 -29.62 -2.89 -2.65
N ASP A 298 -28.94 -2.91 -3.78
CA ASP A 298 -29.39 -3.63 -4.99
C ASP A 298 -28.90 -5.10 -5.03
N GLY A 299 -28.26 -5.61 -3.97
CA GLY A 299 -28.10 -7.04 -3.68
C GLY A 299 -26.99 -7.80 -4.42
N ASN A 300 -26.19 -7.16 -5.29
CA ASN A 300 -25.15 -7.85 -6.09
C ASN A 300 -23.70 -7.54 -5.69
N ILE A 301 -23.43 -6.95 -4.52
CA ILE A 301 -22.03 -6.64 -4.14
C ILE A 301 -21.15 -7.90 -4.05
N SER A 302 -21.69 -9.04 -3.64
CA SER A 302 -20.92 -10.27 -3.45
C SER A 302 -20.36 -10.85 -4.76
N LYS A 303 -20.91 -10.47 -5.93
CA LYS A 303 -20.44 -10.92 -7.25
C LYS A 303 -19.80 -9.81 -8.08
N ASP A 304 -20.23 -8.56 -7.91
CA ASP A 304 -19.86 -7.47 -8.82
C ASP A 304 -18.79 -6.53 -8.27
N ALA A 305 -18.41 -6.66 -7.00
CA ALA A 305 -17.73 -5.58 -6.32
C ALA A 305 -16.57 -6.09 -5.46
N GLY A 306 -15.40 -6.23 -6.09
CA GLY A 306 -14.10 -6.11 -5.42
C GLY A 306 -13.87 -4.68 -4.91
N VAL A 307 -14.83 -4.12 -4.15
CA VAL A 307 -14.81 -2.73 -3.68
C VAL A 307 -14.08 -2.69 -2.35
N ASP A 308 -12.79 -2.97 -2.41
CA ASP A 308 -11.88 -2.46 -1.40
C ASP A 308 -11.54 -1.01 -1.80
N ASN A 309 -12.46 -0.08 -1.52
CA ASN A 309 -12.12 1.34 -1.58
C ASN A 309 -11.27 1.64 -0.33
N SER A 310 -9.99 1.33 -0.45
CA SER A 310 -8.96 1.57 0.56
C SER A 310 -8.64 3.06 0.78
N GLY A 311 -9.27 3.95 0.00
CA GLY A 311 -9.19 5.40 0.18
C GLY A 311 -10.03 5.91 1.35
N ARG A 312 -9.59 7.04 1.93
CA ARG A 312 -10.35 7.78 2.96
C ARG A 312 -11.70 8.21 2.39
N GLN A 313 -12.78 7.91 3.12
CA GLN A 313 -14.15 8.22 2.70
C GLN A 313 -14.76 9.26 3.64
N ILE A 314 -15.27 10.36 3.08
CA ILE A 314 -15.73 11.50 3.86
C ILE A 314 -17.19 11.82 3.53
N LEU A 315 -18.01 11.99 4.55
CA LEU A 315 -19.36 12.54 4.43
C LEU A 315 -19.45 13.89 5.13
N ARG A 316 -20.40 14.71 4.69
CA ARG A 316 -20.78 15.96 5.37
C ARG A 316 -22.22 15.84 5.86
N TYR A 317 -22.40 15.84 7.18
CA TYR A 317 -23.69 15.75 7.85
C TYR A 317 -23.87 16.93 8.80
N ASP A 318 -24.95 17.72 8.63
CA ASP A 318 -25.21 18.95 9.39
C ASP A 318 -23.99 19.89 9.44
N ASP A 319 -23.40 20.13 8.26
CA ASP A 319 -22.21 20.96 8.07
C ASP A 319 -20.91 20.44 8.76
N VAL A 320 -20.95 19.26 9.38
CA VAL A 320 -19.79 18.61 10.00
C VAL A 320 -19.26 17.48 9.11
N TYR A 321 -17.93 17.37 9.02
CA TYR A 321 -17.27 16.29 8.29
C TYR A 321 -17.05 15.06 9.17
N TYR A 322 -17.29 13.89 8.58
CA TYR A 322 -17.02 12.60 9.20
C TYR A 322 -16.27 11.71 8.23
N ASP A 323 -15.21 11.08 8.72
CA ASP A 323 -14.69 9.88 8.11
C ASP A 323 -15.68 8.75 8.33
N TYR A 324 -15.99 7.99 7.27
CA TYR A 324 -16.84 6.83 7.38
C TYR A 324 -16.20 5.58 6.83
N ARG A 325 -16.66 4.44 7.32
CA ARG A 325 -16.28 3.14 6.77
C ARG A 325 -17.50 2.25 6.66
N LEU A 326 -17.67 1.66 5.47
CA LEU A 326 -18.65 0.60 5.23
C LEU A 326 -17.91 -0.71 4.97
N ARG A 327 -18.24 -1.75 5.74
CA ARG A 327 -17.62 -3.07 5.59
C ARG A 327 -18.62 -4.18 5.88
N PHE A 328 -18.51 -5.28 5.15
CA PHE A 328 -19.13 -6.53 5.59
C PHE A 328 -18.27 -7.14 6.69
N ALA A 329 -18.90 -7.57 7.77
CA ALA A 329 -18.30 -8.48 8.72
C ALA A 329 -19.06 -9.79 8.69
N ASP A 330 -18.32 -10.88 8.75
CA ASP A 330 -18.88 -12.17 9.07
C ASP A 330 -19.17 -12.17 10.58
N ASP A 331 -20.41 -12.46 10.98
CA ASP A 331 -20.75 -12.65 12.38
C ASP A 331 -20.20 -14.02 12.82
N GLY A 332 -18.90 -14.08 13.11
CA GLY A 332 -18.21 -15.31 13.49
C GLY A 332 -16.70 -15.19 13.59
N ALA A 333 -16.22 -14.61 14.70
CA ALA A 333 -14.97 -14.99 15.39
C ALA A 333 -15.03 -14.54 16.85
#